data_AF-A0A1I4KA81-F1
#
_entry.id   AF-A0A1I4KA81-F1
#
_cell.length_a   1.000
_cell.length_b   1.000
_cell.length_c   1.000
_cell.angle_alpha   90.00
_cell.angle_beta   90.00
_cell.angle_gamma   90.00
#
_symmetry.space_group_name_H-M   'P 1'
#
loop_
_entity.id
_entity.type
_entity.pdbx_description
1 polymer ?
#
loop_
_entity_poly.entity_id
_entity_poly.type
_entity_poly.pdbx_seq_one_letter_code
_entity_poly.pdbx_strand_id
1 'polypeptide(L)'
;MLLYLRGRNKKVIELANKIKLKLAKFNEVVKKEKWTDGELAIKMGVSTTQIWRARLPDEDHRHNDPGGEFIAGALAAFPYLEFNDLFFLVNDLRARKNEEIKSYVKEDE
;
A
#
# COMPACT_ATOMS: atom_id res chain seq x y z
N MET A 1 -12.07 -45.81 -7.85
CA MET A 1 -12.37 -44.66 -8.71
C MET A 1 -13.40 -43.79 -8.02
N LEU A 2 -13.01 -42.63 -7.52
CA LEU A 2 -13.84 -41.41 -7.37
C LEU A 2 -12.91 -40.27 -6.93
N LEU A 3 -12.55 -39.44 -7.91
CA LEU A 3 -11.71 -38.25 -7.78
C LEU A 3 -12.46 -37.18 -6.97
N TYR A 4 -11.87 -36.71 -5.87
CA TYR A 4 -12.34 -35.50 -5.20
C TYR A 4 -11.66 -34.28 -5.84
N LEU A 5 -12.35 -33.65 -6.78
CA LEU A 5 -11.98 -32.35 -7.34
C LEU A 5 -12.21 -31.27 -6.27
N ARG A 6 -11.15 -30.85 -5.57
CA ARG A 6 -11.19 -29.70 -4.66
C ARG A 6 -11.15 -28.40 -5.49
N GLY A 7 -12.33 -27.97 -5.93
CA GLY A 7 -12.55 -26.63 -6.48
C GLY A 7 -12.16 -25.58 -5.46
N ARG A 8 -11.02 -24.92 -5.68
CA ARG A 8 -10.63 -23.72 -4.94
C ARG A 8 -11.58 -22.59 -5.32
N ASN A 9 -12.52 -22.28 -4.42
CA ASN A 9 -13.40 -21.13 -4.49
C ASN A 9 -12.56 -19.85 -4.59
N LYS A 10 -12.46 -19.26 -5.79
CA LYS A 10 -11.74 -18.01 -6.10
C LYS A 10 -12.52 -16.77 -5.63
N LYS A 11 -12.85 -16.69 -4.34
CA LYS A 11 -13.38 -15.46 -3.71
C LYS A 11 -12.85 -15.31 -2.29
N VAL A 12 -11.53 -15.41 -2.11
CA VAL A 12 -10.89 -14.67 -1.02
C VAL A 12 -10.77 -13.25 -1.55
N ILE A 13 -11.73 -12.39 -1.22
CA ILE A 13 -11.58 -10.95 -1.44
C ILE A 13 -10.40 -10.57 -0.56
N GLU A 14 -9.26 -10.33 -1.18
CA GLU A 14 -8.03 -9.99 -0.50
C GLU A 14 -8.22 -8.63 0.18
N LEU A 15 -8.67 -8.65 1.44
CA LEU A 15 -8.59 -7.53 2.37
C LEU A 15 -7.11 -7.31 2.74
N ALA A 16 -6.25 -7.17 1.73
CA ALA A 16 -4.88 -6.72 1.93
C ALA A 16 -4.95 -5.34 2.60
N ASN A 17 -4.17 -5.16 3.65
CA ASN A 17 -3.97 -3.84 4.23
C ASN A 17 -3.27 -2.99 3.16
N LYS A 18 -4.02 -2.08 2.53
CA LYS A 18 -3.48 -1.18 1.52
C LYS A 18 -2.92 0.05 2.21
N ILE A 19 -1.65 0.33 1.96
CA ILE A 19 -1.01 1.58 2.33
C ILE A 19 -1.24 2.55 1.19
N LYS A 20 -1.63 3.78 1.50
CA LYS A 20 -1.87 4.84 0.52
C LYS A 20 -0.96 6.03 0.79
N LEU A 21 -0.60 6.73 -0.28
CA LEU A 21 0.18 7.96 -0.23
C LEU A 21 -0.74 9.15 0.03
N LYS A 22 -0.37 10.01 0.98
CA LYS A 22 -0.97 11.34 1.14
C LYS A 22 -0.42 12.25 0.05
N LEU A 23 -0.99 12.16 -1.15
CA LEU A 23 -0.49 12.80 -2.37
C LEU A 23 -0.23 14.31 -2.19
N ALA A 24 -1.16 15.02 -1.57
CA ALA A 24 -1.03 16.45 -1.33
C ALA A 24 0.21 16.76 -0.46
N LYS A 25 0.41 16.02 0.64
CA LYS A 25 1.54 16.23 1.54
C LYS A 25 2.87 15.84 0.89
N PHE A 26 2.89 14.73 0.15
CA PHE A 26 4.08 14.30 -0.59
C PHE A 26 4.52 15.37 -1.61
N ASN A 27 3.60 15.91 -2.39
CA ASN A 27 3.91 16.94 -3.38
C ASN A 27 4.34 18.27 -2.76
N GLU A 28 3.77 18.64 -1.61
CA GLU A 28 4.19 19.82 -0.83
C GLU A 28 5.66 19.70 -0.42
N VAL A 29 6.05 18.55 0.14
CA VAL A 29 7.40 18.27 0.63
C VAL A 29 8.40 18.26 -0.53
N VAL A 30 8.09 17.56 -1.62
CA VAL A 30 8.94 17.53 -2.83
C VAL A 30 9.17 18.94 -3.38
N LYS A 31 8.10 19.75 -3.44
CA LYS A 31 8.20 21.15 -3.90
C LYS A 31 9.06 22.01 -2.98
N LYS A 32 8.99 21.78 -1.66
CA LYS A 32 9.82 22.49 -0.67
C LYS A 32 11.30 22.19 -0.86
N GLU A 33 11.65 20.95 -1.13
CA GLU A 33 13.03 20.52 -1.40
C GLU A 33 13.55 20.97 -2.78
N LYS A 34 12.65 21.37 -3.68
CA LYS A 34 12.95 21.82 -5.05
C LYS A 34 13.64 20.76 -5.92
N TRP A 35 13.39 19.48 -5.64
CA TRP A 35 13.94 18.38 -6.44
C TRP A 35 13.13 18.16 -7.71
N THR A 36 13.83 17.86 -8.79
CA THR A 36 13.24 17.27 -10.00
C THR A 36 12.79 15.84 -9.74
N ASP A 37 11.93 15.29 -10.60
CA ASP A 37 11.49 13.89 -10.47
C ASP A 37 12.66 12.90 -10.58
N GLY A 38 13.69 13.22 -11.35
CA GLY A 38 14.91 12.42 -11.47
C GLY A 38 15.75 12.45 -10.19
N GLU A 39 15.94 13.62 -9.58
CA GLU A 39 16.64 13.75 -8.30
C GLU A 39 15.88 13.06 -7.17
N LEU A 40 14.56 13.20 -7.13
CA LEU A 40 13.71 12.52 -6.17
C LEU A 40 13.82 10.99 -6.31
N ALA A 41 13.81 10.47 -7.54
CA ALA A 41 14.01 9.05 -7.82
C ALA A 41 15.34 8.55 -7.26
N ILE A 42 16.42 9.29 -7.50
CA ILE A 42 17.76 8.97 -6.96
C ILE A 42 17.76 8.99 -5.44
N LYS A 43 17.16 10.02 -4.81
CA LYS A 43 17.12 10.16 -3.35
C LYS A 43 16.31 9.07 -2.66
N MET A 44 15.20 8.67 -3.28
CA MET A 44 14.35 7.59 -2.78
C MET A 44 14.88 6.19 -3.14
N GLY A 45 15.82 6.08 -4.09
CA GLY A 45 16.29 4.78 -4.58
C GLY A 45 15.23 4.01 -5.37
N VAL A 46 14.32 4.69 -6.06
CA VAL A 46 13.25 4.09 -6.88
C VAL A 46 13.29 4.64 -8.30
N SER A 47 12.56 4.02 -9.23
CA SER A 47 12.42 4.57 -10.58
C SER A 47 11.49 5.79 -10.63
N THR A 48 11.72 6.68 -11.60
CA THR A 48 10.81 7.80 -11.91
C THR A 48 9.39 7.32 -12.24
N THR A 49 9.28 6.16 -12.89
CA THR A 49 7.99 5.51 -13.18
C THR A 49 7.26 5.10 -11.90
N GLN A 50 7.95 4.58 -10.88
CA GLN A 50 7.32 4.26 -9.59
C GLN A 50 6.76 5.53 -8.91
N ILE A 51 7.51 6.64 -8.94
CA ILE A 51 7.04 7.94 -8.44
C ILE A 51 5.81 8.41 -9.20
N TRP A 52 5.86 8.37 -10.53
CA TRP A 52 4.75 8.79 -11.36
C TRP A 52 3.50 7.96 -11.09
N ARG A 53 3.60 6.63 -11.05
CA ARG A 53 2.47 5.73 -10.78
C ARG A 53 1.89 5.93 -9.39
N ALA A 54 2.71 6.19 -8.37
CA ALA A 54 2.23 6.44 -7.01
C ALA A 54 1.53 7.81 -6.84
N ARG A 55 1.74 8.74 -7.79
CA ARG A 55 1.12 10.07 -7.80
C ARG A 55 -0.17 10.14 -8.62
N LEU A 56 -0.54 9.08 -9.34
CA LEU A 56 -1.78 9.05 -10.09
C LEU A 56 -3.00 8.99 -9.14
N PRO A 57 -4.19 9.39 -9.61
CA PRO A 57 -5.42 9.16 -8.89
C PRO A 57 -5.64 7.66 -8.65
N ASP A 58 -6.22 7.29 -7.51
CA ASP A 58 -6.48 5.89 -7.14
C ASP A 58 -7.34 5.12 -8.16
N GLU A 59 -8.18 5.83 -8.93
CA GLU A 59 -9.04 5.26 -9.97
C GLU A 59 -8.33 5.03 -11.32
N ASP A 60 -7.09 5.52 -11.48
CA ASP A 60 -6.31 5.28 -12.70
C ASP A 60 -5.76 3.85 -12.69
N HIS A 61 -6.06 3.07 -13.75
CA HIS A 61 -5.55 1.71 -13.91
C HIS A 61 -4.01 1.56 -13.86
N ARG A 62 -3.26 2.66 -14.04
CA ARG A 62 -1.79 2.69 -13.97
C ARG A 62 -1.28 3.07 -12.59
N HIS A 63 -2.17 3.49 -11.69
CA HIS A 63 -1.85 3.81 -10.30
C HIS A 63 -1.35 2.58 -9.59
N ASN A 64 -0.27 2.75 -8.82
CA ASN A 64 0.26 1.71 -7.95
C ASN A 64 0.34 2.24 -6.52
N ASP A 65 -0.25 1.48 -5.59
CA ASP A 65 -0.12 1.75 -4.17
C ASP A 65 1.36 1.64 -3.72
N PRO A 66 1.81 2.49 -2.78
CA PRO A 66 3.17 2.43 -2.25
C PRO A 66 3.54 1.06 -1.69
N GLY A 67 4.55 0.44 -2.29
CA GLY A 67 5.19 -0.77 -1.78
C GLY A 67 6.25 -0.47 -0.71
N GLY A 68 6.78 -1.51 -0.07
CA GLY A 68 7.79 -1.37 1.00
C GLY A 68 9.04 -0.59 0.57
N GLU A 69 9.55 -0.84 -0.64
CA GLU A 69 10.70 -0.12 -1.21
C GLU A 69 10.42 1.38 -1.36
N PHE A 70 9.24 1.74 -1.87
CA PHE A 70 8.82 3.14 -2.02
C PHE A 70 8.72 3.84 -0.66
N ILE A 71 8.12 3.18 0.33
CA ILE A 71 7.95 3.72 1.68
C ILE A 71 9.31 3.93 2.34
N ALA A 72 10.19 2.92 2.29
CA ALA A 72 11.54 3.03 2.84
C ALA A 72 12.32 4.16 2.16
N GLY A 73 12.24 4.24 0.82
CA GLY A 73 12.86 5.31 0.04
C GLY A 73 12.35 6.70 0.40
N ALA A 74 11.04 6.86 0.59
CA ALA A 74 10.45 8.13 1.01
C ALA A 74 10.95 8.57 2.39
N LEU A 75 10.95 7.66 3.37
CA LEU A 75 11.40 7.96 4.73
C LEU A 75 12.90 8.22 4.81
N ALA A 76 13.71 7.57 3.96
CA ALA A 76 15.14 7.85 3.85
C ALA A 76 15.41 9.22 3.18
N ALA A 77 14.63 9.58 2.15
CA ALA A 77 14.75 10.86 1.47
C ALA A 77 14.28 12.05 2.33
N PHE A 78 13.29 11.83 3.20
CA PHE A 78 12.72 12.84 4.09
C PHE A 78 12.86 12.41 5.56
N PRO A 79 14.08 12.42 6.14
CA PRO A 79 14.34 11.86 7.47
C PRO A 79 13.66 12.62 8.62
N TYR A 80 13.10 13.80 8.34
CA TYR A 80 12.35 14.61 9.31
C TYR A 80 10.85 14.33 9.31
N LEU A 81 10.36 13.42 8.45
CA LEU A 81 8.97 13.02 8.36
C LEU A 81 8.78 11.61 8.90
N GLU A 82 7.65 11.38 9.54
CA GLU A 82 7.23 10.07 9.98
C GLU A 82 6.36 9.38 8.93
N PHE A 83 6.14 8.07 9.10
CA PHE A 83 5.26 7.29 8.24
C PHE A 83 3.87 7.94 8.11
N ASN A 84 3.30 8.39 9.23
CA ASN A 84 1.95 8.96 9.26
C ASN A 84 1.86 10.33 8.59
N ASP A 85 2.97 11.02 8.33
CA ASP A 85 2.95 12.28 7.59
C ASP A 85 2.73 12.06 6.09
N LEU A 86 3.29 10.96 5.56
CA LEU A 86 3.28 10.65 4.14
C LEU A 86 2.29 9.56 3.75
N PHE A 87 1.94 8.67 4.68
CA PHE A 87 1.18 7.45 4.38
C PHE A 87 0.03 7.25 5.36
N PHE A 88 -0.92 6.39 4.97
CA PHE A 88 -1.99 5.91 5.83
C PHE A 88 -2.43 4.49 5.44
N LEU A 89 -3.06 3.79 6.38
CA LEU A 89 -3.68 2.48 6.15
C LEU A 89 -5.14 2.66 5.78
N VAL A 90 -5.58 2.01 4.70
CA VAL A 90 -6.99 2.04 4.26
C VAL A 90 -7.86 1.14 5.13
N ASN A 91 -7.32 0.00 5.55
CA ASN A 91 -8.03 -0.98 6.37
C ASN A 91 -7.39 -1.08 7.75
N ASP A 92 -8.25 -1.22 8.76
CA ASP A 92 -7.85 -1.35 10.14
C ASP A 92 -7.26 -2.75 10.39
N LEU A 93 -6.07 -2.82 11.00
CA LEU A 93 -5.31 -4.06 11.21
C LEU A 93 -6.09 -5.13 12.03
N ARG A 94 -7.12 -4.70 12.77
CA ARG A 94 -7.87 -5.52 13.73
C ARG A 94 -8.97 -6.38 13.12
N ALA A 95 -9.33 -6.19 11.85
CA ALA A 95 -10.39 -7.00 11.21
C ALA A 95 -9.99 -8.48 11.05
N ARG A 96 -8.70 -8.76 10.84
CA ARG A 96 -8.21 -10.14 10.63
C ARG A 96 -8.45 -11.07 11.82
N LYS A 97 -8.35 -10.57 13.06
CA LYS A 97 -8.54 -11.40 14.25
C LYS A 97 -10.02 -11.77 14.46
N ASN A 98 -10.95 -10.90 14.08
CA ASN A 98 -12.38 -11.15 14.31
C ASN A 98 -13.01 -12.11 13.28
N GLU A 99 -12.47 -12.19 12.07
CA GLU A 99 -12.96 -13.14 11.06
C GLU A 99 -12.47 -14.57 11.30
N GLU A 100 -11.20 -14.74 11.73
CA GLU A 100 -10.71 -16.04 12.20
C GLU A 100 -11.51 -16.55 13.40
N ILE A 101 -11.81 -15.70 14.39
CA ILE A 101 -12.59 -16.11 15.56
C ILE A 101 -14.02 -16.52 15.17
N LYS A 102 -14.67 -15.82 14.22
CA LYS A 102 -16.03 -16.19 13.76
C LYS A 102 -16.08 -17.52 13.01
N SER A 103 -14.99 -17.98 12.41
CA SER A 103 -14.96 -19.31 11.77
C SER A 103 -14.79 -20.45 12.77
N TYR A 104 -14.28 -20.20 13.98
CA TYR A 104 -14.13 -21.21 15.04
C TYR A 104 -15.35 -21.34 15.95
N VAL A 105 -16.28 -20.37 15.94
CA VAL A 105 -17.45 -20.34 16.84
C VAL A 105 -18.74 -20.82 16.13
N LYS A 106 -18.65 -21.24 14.86
CA LYS A 106 -19.81 -21.69 14.05
C LYS A 106 -19.92 -23.20 13.85
N GLU A 107 -19.32 -23.99 14.74
CA GLU A 107 -19.62 -25.39 14.90
C GLU A 107 -20.09 -25.53 16.36
N ASP A 108 -21.31 -26.03 16.57
CA ASP A 108 -22.01 -26.23 17.86
C ASP A 108 -23.12 -25.20 18.19
N GLU A 109 -24.15 -25.14 17.35
CA GLU A 109 -25.55 -24.98 17.79
C GLU A 109 -26.48 -25.86 16.94
#